data_AF-A0A1C6M6V5-F1
#
_entry.id   AF-A0A1C6M6V5-F1
#
_cell.length_a   1.000
_cell.length_b   1.000
_cell.length_c   1.000
_cell.angle_alpha   90.00
_cell.angle_beta   90.00
_cell.angle_gamma   90.00
#
_symmetry.space_group_name_H-M   'P 1'
#
loop_
_entity.id
_entity.type
_entity.pdbx_description
1 polymer ?
#
loop_
_entity_poly.entity_id
_entity_poly.type
_entity_poly.pdbx_seq_one_letter_code
_entity_poly.pdbx_strand_id
1 'polypeptide(L)'
;MAKDDKQLSQKIATRLLAPAFAAFEAIEAGQVKRAQLETLDMTMKLARLAGQRGVRVPAASEDLATIVDDIAGAFETGDVVQLDDDQITRATQWLKAMRNQLGHARNSTLLALIDDLTLIATLQE
;
A
#
# COMPACT_ATOMS: atom_id res chain seq x y z
N MET A 1 -9.79 -22.02 17.27
CA MET A 1 -10.39 -21.79 15.94
C MET A 1 -10.59 -20.31 15.62
N ALA A 2 -11.45 -19.53 16.32
CA ALA A 2 -11.63 -18.10 15.97
C ALA A 2 -10.41 -17.20 16.29
N LYS A 3 -9.61 -17.52 17.32
CA LYS A 3 -8.39 -16.78 17.66
C LYS A 3 -7.27 -16.99 16.64
N ASP A 4 -7.12 -18.21 16.13
CA ASP A 4 -6.07 -18.59 15.17
C ASP A 4 -6.32 -17.94 13.80
N ASP A 5 -7.58 -17.88 13.38
CA ASP A 5 -7.99 -17.28 12.10
C ASP A 5 -7.76 -15.75 12.08
N LYS A 6 -8.07 -15.07 13.20
CA LYS A 6 -7.79 -13.65 13.41
C LYS A 6 -6.28 -13.37 13.47
N GLN A 7 -5.49 -14.26 14.06
CA GLN A 7 -4.04 -14.09 14.11
C GLN A 7 -3.41 -14.27 12.72
N LEU A 8 -3.95 -15.18 11.90
CA LEU A 8 -3.49 -15.41 10.54
C LEU A 8 -3.80 -14.22 9.61
N SER A 9 -5.03 -13.69 9.64
CA SER A 9 -5.42 -12.52 8.83
C SER A 9 -4.56 -11.30 9.15
N GLN A 10 -4.28 -11.05 10.42
CA GLN A 10 -3.37 -9.98 10.85
C GLN A 10 -1.93 -10.18 10.33
N LYS A 11 -1.42 -11.42 10.35
CA LYS A 11 -0.10 -11.74 9.79
C LYS A 11 -0.07 -11.51 8.27
N ILE A 12 -1.12 -11.93 7.55
CA ILE A 12 -1.23 -11.74 6.11
C ILE A 12 -1.30 -10.24 5.78
N ALA A 13 -2.18 -9.48 6.43
CA ALA A 13 -2.29 -8.04 6.25
C ALA A 13 -0.98 -7.28 6.53
N THR A 14 -0.25 -7.70 7.57
CA THR A 14 1.06 -7.12 7.88
C THR A 14 2.07 -7.41 6.78
N ARG A 15 2.12 -8.64 6.26
CA ARG A 15 3.02 -9.01 5.16
C ARG A 15 2.68 -8.30 3.86
N LEU A 16 1.38 -8.16 3.56
CA LEU A 16 0.90 -7.47 2.36
C LEU A 16 1.33 -6.00 2.31
N LEU A 17 1.32 -5.30 3.45
CA LEU A 17 1.64 -3.87 3.50
C LEU A 17 3.06 -3.56 3.97
N ALA A 18 3.84 -4.55 4.41
CA ALA A 18 5.23 -4.34 4.81
C ALA A 18 6.08 -3.66 3.73
N PRO A 19 5.96 -4.01 2.43
CA PRO A 19 6.66 -3.30 1.36
C PRO A 19 6.29 -1.81 1.27
N ALA A 20 5.01 -1.46 1.48
CA ALA A 20 4.56 -0.07 1.43
C ALA A 20 5.13 0.76 2.59
N PHE A 21 5.21 0.19 3.79
CA PHE A 21 5.87 0.84 4.92
C PHE A 21 7.37 1.04 4.66
N ALA A 22 8.06 0.03 4.12
CA ALA A 22 9.47 0.15 3.75
C ALA A 22 9.69 1.18 2.62
N ALA A 23 8.74 1.31 1.70
CA ALA A 23 8.78 2.36 0.67
C ALA A 23 8.69 3.76 1.27
N PHE A 24 7.81 3.97 2.27
CA PHE A 24 7.73 5.23 3.00
C PHE A 24 8.99 5.53 3.80
N GLU A 25 9.54 4.56 4.53
CA GLU A 25 10.80 4.75 5.27
C GLU A 25 11.94 5.14 4.32
N ALA A 26 11.99 4.55 3.12
CA ALA A 26 12.96 4.93 2.09
C ALA A 26 12.71 6.33 1.53
N ILE A 27 11.45 6.76 1.40
CA ILE A 27 11.08 8.13 1.01
C ILE A 27 11.54 9.14 2.05
N GLU A 28 11.24 8.91 3.32
CA GLU A 28 11.67 9.76 4.43
C GLU A 28 13.20 9.83 4.55
N ALA A 29 13.90 8.73 4.24
CA ALA A 29 15.36 8.68 4.21
C ALA A 29 15.99 9.30 2.95
N GLY A 30 15.20 9.75 1.97
CA GLY A 30 15.69 10.28 0.70
C GLY A 30 16.33 9.23 -0.22
N GLN A 31 16.01 7.95 -0.03
CA GLN A 31 16.57 6.80 -0.76
C GLN A 31 15.59 6.22 -1.79
N VAL A 32 14.73 7.07 -2.37
CA VAL A 32 13.66 6.61 -3.27
C VAL A 32 14.24 6.02 -4.55
N LYS A 33 13.70 4.87 -4.96
CA LYS A 33 13.90 4.29 -6.29
C LYS A 33 12.53 4.00 -6.91
N ARG A 34 12.51 3.75 -8.23
CA ARG A 34 11.28 3.41 -8.97
C ARG A 34 10.51 2.25 -8.34
N ALA A 35 11.21 1.24 -7.82
CA ALA A 35 10.59 0.10 -7.15
C ALA A 35 9.72 0.49 -5.94
N GLN A 36 10.10 1.53 -5.19
CA GLN A 36 9.28 2.05 -4.09
C GLN A 36 7.99 2.70 -4.59
N LEU A 37 8.05 3.45 -5.70
CA LEU A 37 6.85 4.05 -6.31
C LEU A 37 5.90 2.98 -6.84
N GLU A 38 6.43 1.97 -7.53
CA GLU A 38 5.65 0.81 -7.99
C GLU A 38 4.98 0.09 -6.81
N THR A 39 5.67 -0.04 -5.68
CA THR A 39 5.13 -0.63 -4.46
C THR A 39 3.95 0.18 -3.90
N LEU A 40 4.06 1.52 -3.91
CA LEU A 40 2.98 2.40 -3.46
C LEU A 40 1.78 2.35 -4.42
N ASP A 41 2.01 2.33 -5.74
CA ASP A 41 0.95 2.16 -6.74
C ASP A 41 0.23 0.81 -6.59
N MET A 42 0.99 -0.29 -6.43
CA MET A 42 0.42 -1.61 -6.13
C MET A 42 -0.43 -1.59 -4.85
N THR A 43 -0.05 -0.79 -3.86
CA THR A 43 -0.81 -0.65 -2.61
C THR A 43 -2.15 0.07 -2.84
N MET A 44 -2.18 1.09 -3.69
CA MET A 44 -3.43 1.74 -4.09
C MET A 44 -4.35 0.78 -4.87
N LYS A 45 -3.78 -0.03 -5.77
CA LYS A 45 -4.52 -1.09 -6.48
C LYS A 45 -5.06 -2.14 -5.51
N LEU A 46 -4.27 -2.58 -4.53
CA LEU A 46 -4.71 -3.48 -3.46
C LEU A 46 -5.92 -2.91 -2.70
N ALA A 47 -5.90 -1.63 -2.35
CA ALA A 47 -7.04 -0.99 -1.67
C ALA A 47 -8.30 -1.01 -2.53
N ARG A 48 -8.18 -0.74 -3.83
CA ARG A 48 -9.30 -0.84 -4.76
C ARG A 48 -9.86 -2.26 -4.86
N LEU A 49 -9.00 -3.27 -5.01
CA LEU A 49 -9.39 -4.68 -5.08
C LEU A 49 -10.05 -5.15 -3.79
N ALA A 50 -9.50 -4.76 -2.64
CA ALA A 50 -10.07 -5.07 -1.34
C ALA A 50 -11.48 -4.48 -1.19
N GLY A 51 -11.71 -3.25 -1.66
CA GLY A 51 -13.04 -2.65 -1.73
C GLY A 51 -14.02 -3.44 -2.61
N GLN A 52 -13.59 -3.89 -3.79
CA GLN A 52 -14.40 -4.74 -4.68
C GLN A 52 -14.77 -6.10 -4.04
N ARG A 53 -13.89 -6.62 -3.19
CA ARG A 53 -14.10 -7.86 -2.43
C ARG A 53 -14.89 -7.64 -1.12
N GLY A 54 -15.43 -6.45 -0.89
CA GLY A 54 -16.26 -6.12 0.27
C GLY A 54 -15.50 -5.86 1.57
N VAL A 55 -14.18 -5.67 1.52
CA VAL A 55 -13.39 -5.19 2.65
C VAL A 55 -13.64 -3.69 2.82
N ARG A 56 -13.92 -3.25 4.05
CA ARG A 56 -14.05 -1.82 4.35
C ARG A 56 -12.69 -1.15 4.30
N VAL A 57 -12.29 -0.65 3.15
CA VAL A 57 -11.04 0.10 3.01
C VAL A 57 -11.22 1.56 3.41
N PRO A 58 -10.17 2.24 3.92
CA PRO A 58 -10.20 3.69 4.04
C PRO A 58 -10.45 4.33 2.66
N ALA A 59 -11.03 5.54 2.65
CA ALA A 59 -11.18 6.32 1.43
C ALA A 59 -9.81 6.49 0.73
N ALA A 60 -9.79 6.59 -0.59
CA ALA A 60 -8.55 6.74 -1.35
C ALA A 60 -7.71 7.90 -0.77
N SER A 61 -6.42 7.67 -0.59
CA SER A 61 -5.52 8.70 -0.08
C SER A 61 -5.04 9.57 -1.23
N GLU A 62 -5.62 10.76 -1.35
CA GLU A 62 -5.15 11.80 -2.27
C GLU A 62 -3.70 12.22 -1.94
N ASP A 63 -3.33 12.20 -0.65
CA ASP A 63 -1.95 12.44 -0.21
C ASP A 63 -0.97 11.40 -0.77
N LEU A 64 -1.31 10.11 -0.71
CA LEU A 64 -0.46 9.04 -1.24
C LEU A 64 -0.28 9.16 -2.76
N ALA A 65 -1.36 9.46 -3.49
CA ALA A 65 -1.30 9.64 -4.93
C ALA A 65 -0.41 10.84 -5.29
N THR A 66 -0.60 11.98 -4.62
CA THR A 66 0.23 13.18 -4.80
C THR A 66 1.71 12.90 -4.56
N ILE A 67 2.06 12.21 -3.45
CA ILE A 67 3.44 11.85 -3.15
C ILE A 67 4.06 10.99 -4.28
N VAL A 68 3.31 10.01 -4.79
CA VAL A 68 3.79 9.14 -5.87
C VAL A 68 4.01 9.94 -7.15
N ASP A 69 3.06 10.79 -7.52
CA ASP A 69 3.12 11.62 -8.73
C ASP A 69 4.28 12.64 -8.67
N ASP A 70 4.47 13.31 -7.53
CA ASP A 70 5.54 14.28 -7.33
C ASP A 70 6.92 13.62 -7.46
N ILE A 71 7.13 12.48 -6.80
CA ILE A 71 8.40 11.77 -6.88
C ILE A 71 8.62 11.16 -8.28
N ALA A 72 7.56 10.68 -8.94
CA ALA A 72 7.65 10.22 -10.32
C ALA A 72 8.08 11.34 -11.27
N GLY A 73 7.48 12.53 -11.15
CA GLY A 73 7.86 13.71 -11.93
C GLY A 73 9.31 14.13 -11.71
N ALA A 74 9.82 14.04 -10.48
CA ALA A 74 11.22 14.29 -10.19
C ALA A 74 12.18 13.26 -10.80
N PHE A 75 11.76 11.99 -10.95
CA PHE A 75 12.58 11.01 -11.69
C PHE A 75 12.70 11.34 -13.18
N GLU A 76 11.72 12.03 -13.76
CA GLU A 76 11.73 12.41 -15.18
C GLU A 76 12.55 13.68 -15.43
N THR A 77 12.48 14.63 -14.49
CA THR A 77 13.12 15.96 -14.60
C THR A 77 14.52 16.01 -13.98
N GLY A 78 14.81 15.12 -13.03
CA GLY A 78 16.02 15.16 -12.21
C GLY A 78 15.95 16.16 -11.05
N ASP A 79 14.76 16.71 -10.76
CA ASP A 79 14.55 17.70 -9.72
C ASP A 79 14.52 17.09 -8.30
N VAL A 80 14.65 17.96 -7.30
CA VAL A 80 14.48 17.59 -5.88
C VAL A 80 13.03 17.84 -5.47
N VAL A 81 12.37 16.80 -4.96
CA VAL A 81 11.02 16.94 -4.35
C VAL A 81 11.16 17.30 -2.89
N GLN A 82 10.38 18.29 -2.47
CA GLN A 82 10.09 18.53 -1.06
C GLN A 82 8.69 18.01 -0.78
N LEU A 83 8.61 16.97 0.04
CA LEU A 83 7.33 16.42 0.48
C LEU A 83 6.91 17.12 1.77
N ASP A 84 5.61 17.34 1.92
CA ASP A 84 5.04 17.86 3.15
C ASP A 84 4.99 16.75 4.22
N ASP A 85 5.59 17.01 5.39
CA ASP A 85 5.59 16.10 6.53
C ASP A 85 4.16 15.70 6.96
N ASP A 86 3.20 16.62 6.81
CA ASP A 86 1.80 16.34 7.11
C ASP A 86 1.19 15.39 6.07
N GLN A 87 1.57 15.50 4.79
CA GLN A 87 1.15 14.56 3.73
C GLN A 87 1.71 13.16 4.00
N ILE A 88 3.01 13.06 4.33
CA ILE A 88 3.66 11.78 4.69
C ILE A 88 2.95 11.16 5.90
N THR A 89 2.63 11.96 6.91
CA THR A 89 1.92 11.51 8.10
C THR A 89 0.54 10.96 7.76
N ARG A 90 -0.24 11.67 6.94
CA ARG A 90 -1.59 11.23 6.51
C ARG A 90 -1.53 9.96 5.66
N ALA A 91 -0.60 9.86 4.72
CA ALA A 91 -0.42 8.66 3.91
C ALA A 91 0.00 7.45 4.76
N THR A 92 0.88 7.65 5.74
CA THR A 92 1.27 6.61 6.70
C THR A 92 0.10 6.17 7.58
N GLN A 93 -0.75 7.10 8.04
CA GLN A 93 -1.96 6.77 8.78
C GLN A 93 -2.95 5.98 7.93
N TRP A 94 -3.07 6.33 6.65
CA TRP A 94 -3.89 5.58 5.70
C TRP A 94 -3.40 4.13 5.53
N LEU A 95 -2.09 3.91 5.39
CA LEU A 95 -1.51 2.55 5.35
C LEU A 95 -1.80 1.75 6.62
N LYS A 96 -1.69 2.39 7.79
CA LYS A 96 -2.02 1.76 9.08
C LYS A 96 -3.50 1.37 9.15
N ALA A 97 -4.39 2.25 8.69
CA ALA A 97 -5.81 1.97 8.60
C ALA A 97 -6.10 0.81 7.65
N MET A 98 -5.47 0.81 6.47
CA MET A 98 -5.61 -0.26 5.49
C MET A 98 -5.18 -1.62 6.06
N ARG A 99 -4.02 -1.67 6.73
CA ARG A 99 -3.55 -2.88 7.43
C ARG A 99 -4.55 -3.39 8.44
N ASN A 100 -5.10 -2.48 9.23
CA ASN A 100 -6.09 -2.84 10.24
C ASN A 100 -7.33 -3.44 9.59
N GLN A 101 -7.85 -2.83 8.51
CA GLN A 101 -9.04 -3.32 7.82
C GLN A 101 -8.83 -4.67 7.14
N LEU A 102 -7.69 -4.86 6.47
CA LEU A 102 -7.30 -6.16 5.93
C LEU A 102 -7.17 -7.21 7.04
N GLY A 103 -6.62 -6.85 8.19
CA GLY A 103 -6.49 -7.73 9.34
C GLY A 103 -7.83 -8.11 10.01
N HIS A 104 -8.95 -7.50 9.59
CA HIS A 104 -10.31 -7.90 9.97
C HIS A 104 -11.03 -8.67 8.86
N ALA A 105 -10.44 -8.77 7.66
CA ALA A 105 -10.99 -9.54 6.56
C ALA A 105 -10.84 -11.05 6.80
N ARG A 106 -11.67 -11.84 6.13
CA ARG A 106 -11.57 -13.30 6.16
C ARG A 106 -10.29 -13.74 5.47
N ASN A 107 -9.66 -14.81 5.96
CA ASN A 107 -8.45 -15.36 5.34
C ASN A 107 -8.65 -15.71 3.85
N SER A 108 -9.81 -16.26 3.47
CA SER A 108 -10.13 -16.53 2.07
C SER A 108 -10.19 -15.27 1.20
N THR A 109 -10.67 -14.16 1.75
CA THR A 109 -10.67 -12.85 1.06
C THR A 109 -9.24 -12.36 0.86
N LEU A 110 -8.39 -12.48 1.88
CA LEU A 110 -6.99 -12.07 1.80
C LEU A 110 -6.18 -12.91 0.80
N LEU A 111 -6.42 -14.22 0.75
CA LEU A 111 -5.79 -15.10 -0.23
C LEU A 111 -6.23 -14.74 -1.65
N ALA A 112 -7.52 -14.53 -1.88
CA ALA A 112 -8.01 -14.10 -3.19
C ALA A 112 -7.43 -12.73 -3.62
N LEU A 113 -7.18 -11.82 -2.68
CA LEU A 113 -6.50 -10.55 -2.98
C LEU A 113 -5.04 -10.75 -3.37
N ILE A 114 -4.35 -11.70 -2.74
CA ILE A 114 -2.98 -12.07 -3.15
C ILE A 114 -2.99 -12.62 -4.57
N ASP A 115 -3.93 -13.52 -4.88
CA ASP A 115 -4.05 -14.09 -6.23
C ASP A 115 -4.33 -13.00 -7.29
N ASP A 116 -5.25 -12.07 -7.00
CA ASP A 116 -5.55 -10.93 -7.87
C ASP A 116 -4.31 -10.04 -8.09
N LEU A 117 -3.53 -9.77 -7.04
CA LEU A 117 -2.30 -8.98 -7.14
C LEU A 117 -1.20 -9.71 -7.93
N THR A 118 -1.02 -11.01 -7.72
CA THR A 118 -0.05 -11.81 -8.49
C THR A 118 -0.42 -11.85 -9.97
N LEU A 119 -1.72 -11.96 -10.29
CA LEU A 119 -2.19 -11.87 -11.67
C LEU A 119 -1.88 -10.51 -12.29
N ILE A 120 -2.09 -9.41 -11.57
CA ILE A 120 -1.77 -8.07 -12.07
C ILE A 120 -0.27 -7.92 -12.29
N ALA A 121 0.56 -8.33 -11.32
CA ALA A 121 2.01 -8.23 -11.43
C ALA A 121 2.55 -9.02 -12.64
N THR A 122 2.02 -10.22 -12.89
CA THR A 122 2.41 -11.06 -14.04
C THR A 122 1.91 -10.56 -15.39
N LEU A 123 0.85 -9.73 -15.42
CA LEU A 123 0.36 -9.09 -16.65
C LEU A 123 1.08 -7.76 -16.97
N GLN A 124 1.90 -7.24 -16.05
CA GLN A 124 2.68 -6.02 -16.24
C GLN A 124 4.14 -6.30 -16.68
N GLU A 125 4.56 -7.57 -16.71
CA GLU A 125 5.80 -8.06 -17.33
C GLU A 125 5.62 -8.31 -18.85
#